data_AF-A0A527YPJ9-F1
#
_entry.id   AF-A0A527YPJ9-F1
#
_cell.length_a   1.000
_cell.length_b   1.000
_cell.length_c   1.000
_cell.angle_alpha   90.00
_cell.angle_beta   90.00
_cell.angle_gamma   90.00
#
_symmetry.space_group_name_H-M   'P 1'
#
loop_
_entity.id
_entity.type
_entity.pdbx_description
1 polymer ?
#
loop_
_entity_poly.entity_id
_entity_poly.type
_entity_poly.pdbx_seq_one_letter_code
_entity_poly.pdbx_strand_id
1 'polypeptide(L)'
;LEAVQRAGVYFVNWFVDMFAGGRSDPAIFDRLEREAATVPIGSDGLLAGTTLVGCMDPHWDPSARASFIGMHPSHTLGHFYRAGLE
;
A
#
# COMPACT_ATOMS: atom_id res chain seq x y z
N LEU A 1 -2.92 4.68 24.19
CA LEU A 1 -1.98 5.16 23.16
C LEU A 1 -2.71 5.07 21.84
N GLU A 2 -3.12 6.21 21.31
CA GLU A 2 -3.85 6.30 20.04
C GLU A 2 -2.79 6.45 18.95
N ALA A 3 -2.61 5.43 18.10
CA ALA A 3 -1.72 5.52 16.95
C ALA A 3 -2.50 6.07 15.77
N VAL A 4 -2.15 7.26 15.29
CA VAL A 4 -2.87 7.90 14.18
C VAL A 4 -2.15 7.67 12.86
N GLN A 5 -2.62 6.67 12.10
CA GLN A 5 -2.16 6.44 10.73
C GLN A 5 -2.94 7.32 9.75
N ARG A 6 -2.35 8.46 9.35
CA ARG A 6 -3.03 9.49 8.53
C ARG A 6 -3.48 9.03 7.15
N ALA A 7 -2.94 7.93 6.65
CA ALA A 7 -3.10 7.52 5.27
C ALA A 7 -3.66 6.12 5.08
N GLY A 8 -4.14 5.38 6.10
CA GLY A 8 -4.50 3.95 5.95
C GLY A 8 -5.37 3.64 4.71
N VAL A 9 -6.65 4.01 4.74
CA VAL A 9 -7.57 3.80 3.60
C VAL A 9 -7.24 4.71 2.41
N TYR A 10 -6.66 5.88 2.67
CA TYR A 10 -6.30 6.84 1.63
C TYR A 10 -5.15 6.34 0.74
N PHE A 11 -4.19 5.62 1.31
CA PHE A 11 -3.03 5.05 0.63
C PHE A 11 -3.46 4.03 -0.42
N VAL A 12 -4.40 3.14 -0.07
CA VAL A 12 -4.93 2.14 -0.99
C VAL A 12 -5.64 2.80 -2.17
N ASN A 13 -6.50 3.80 -1.89
CA ASN A 13 -7.16 4.56 -2.95
C ASN A 13 -6.15 5.28 -3.86
N TRP A 14 -5.15 5.94 -3.27
CA TRP A 14 -4.08 6.62 -4.01
C TRP A 14 -3.28 5.64 -4.87
N PHE A 15 -2.94 4.46 -4.34
CA PHE A 15 -2.22 3.44 -5.08
C PHE A 15 -3.02 2.96 -6.30
N VAL A 16 -4.31 2.68 -6.11
CA VAL A 16 -5.20 2.26 -7.20
C VAL A 16 -5.32 3.34 -8.27
N ASP A 17 -5.49 4.60 -7.85
CA ASP A 17 -5.60 5.74 -8.75
C ASP A 17 -4.33 5.98 -9.57
N MET A 18 -3.15 5.80 -8.97
CA MET A 18 -1.88 6.12 -9.60
C MET A 18 -1.28 4.96 -10.40
N PHE A 19 -1.45 3.72 -9.94
CA PHE A 19 -0.69 2.57 -10.46
C PHE A 19 -1.58 1.44 -11.00
N ALA A 20 -2.83 1.31 -10.53
CA ALA A 20 -3.71 0.20 -10.94
C ALA A 20 -4.75 0.60 -12.02
N GLY A 21 -4.55 1.75 -12.67
CA GLY A 21 -5.39 2.21 -13.78
C GLY A 21 -6.66 2.95 -13.34
N GLY A 22 -6.77 3.37 -12.07
CA GLY A 22 -7.89 4.14 -11.58
C GLY A 22 -9.06 3.30 -11.05
N ARG A 23 -10.06 4.00 -10.51
CA ARG A 23 -11.25 3.41 -9.89
C ARG A 23 -12.51 3.42 -10.77
N SER A 24 -12.35 3.59 -12.08
CA SER A 24 -13.49 3.57 -13.02
C SER A 24 -14.10 2.18 -13.20
N ASP A 25 -13.28 1.14 -13.03
CA ASP A 25 -13.73 -0.25 -12.99
C ASP A 25 -14.25 -0.57 -11.57
N PRO A 26 -15.55 -0.88 -11.39
CA PRO A 26 -16.10 -1.20 -10.07
C PRO A 26 -15.52 -2.48 -9.46
N ALA A 27 -14.94 -3.37 -10.27
CA ALA A 27 -14.36 -4.63 -9.84
C ALA A 27 -12.85 -4.53 -9.52
N ILE A 28 -12.26 -3.33 -9.55
CA ILE A 28 -10.81 -3.14 -9.34
C ILE A 28 -10.35 -3.65 -7.98
N PHE A 29 -11.07 -3.29 -6.91
CA PHE A 29 -10.71 -3.71 -5.55
C PHE A 29 -10.86 -5.22 -5.37
N ASP A 30 -11.96 -5.81 -5.83
CA ASP A 30 -12.18 -7.27 -5.76
C ASP A 30 -11.14 -8.07 -6.58
N ARG A 31 -10.62 -7.49 -7.66
CA ARG A 31 -9.52 -8.09 -8.43
C ARG A 31 -8.21 -8.03 -7.64
N LEU A 32 -7.83 -6.85 -7.15
CA LEU A 32 -6.60 -6.66 -6.39
C LEU A 32 -6.60 -7.47 -5.08
N GLU A 33 -7.74 -7.58 -4.41
CA GLU A 33 -7.91 -8.40 -3.22
C GLU A 33 -7.66 -9.89 -3.53
N ARG A 34 -8.22 -10.40 -4.63
CA ARG A 34 -7.97 -11.77 -5.08
C ARG A 34 -6.51 -12.01 -5.45
N GLU A 35 -5.87 -11.05 -6.12
CA GLU A 35 -4.44 -11.13 -6.43
C GLU A 35 -3.59 -11.15 -5.15
N ALA A 36 -3.84 -10.24 -4.22
CA ALA A 36 -3.15 -10.16 -2.94
C ALA A 36 -3.35 -11.41 -2.08
N ALA A 37 -4.53 -12.05 -2.12
CA ALA A 37 -4.79 -13.30 -1.42
C ALA A 37 -3.88 -14.45 -1.88
N THR A 38 -3.37 -14.41 -3.12
CA THR A 38 -2.43 -15.41 -3.66
C THR A 38 -0.97 -15.15 -3.29
N VAL A 39 -0.65 -13.94 -2.84
CA VAL A 39 0.71 -13.57 -2.44
C VAL A 39 1.00 -14.15 -1.04
N PRO A 40 2.20 -14.66 -0.75
CA PRO A 40 2.56 -15.09 0.61
C PRO A 40 2.54 -13.95 1.63
N ILE A 41 2.47 -14.30 2.92
CA ILE A 41 2.63 -13.33 4.02
C ILE A 41 4.00 -12.66 3.89
N GLY A 42 4.05 -11.33 4.07
CA GLY A 42 5.28 -10.55 3.92
C GLY A 42 5.60 -10.15 2.48
N SER A 43 4.64 -10.34 1.57
CA SER A 43 4.66 -9.84 0.19
C SER A 43 5.95 -10.16 -0.59
N ASP A 44 6.52 -11.35 -0.38
CA ASP A 44 7.82 -11.78 -0.91
C ASP A 44 8.94 -10.76 -0.70
N GLY A 45 9.00 -10.19 0.52
CA GLY A 45 10.01 -9.23 0.94
C GLY A 45 9.75 -7.79 0.52
N LEU A 46 8.59 -7.50 -0.08
CA LEU A 46 8.18 -6.13 -0.41
C LEU A 46 7.56 -5.44 0.81
N LEU A 47 8.11 -4.30 1.20
CA LEU A 47 7.62 -3.49 2.32
C LEU A 47 7.04 -2.18 1.81
N ALA A 48 5.88 -1.77 2.33
CA ALA A 48 5.28 -0.47 2.06
C ALA A 48 5.39 0.48 3.27
N GLY A 49 6.08 1.59 3.09
CA GLY A 49 5.95 2.74 3.99
C GLY A 49 4.69 3.53 3.63
N THR A 50 3.66 3.47 4.48
CA THR A 50 2.36 4.11 4.20
C THR A 50 2.27 5.58 4.62
N THR A 51 3.40 6.24 4.91
CA THR A 51 3.50 7.64 5.34
C THR A 51 3.31 8.65 4.19
N LEU A 52 2.22 8.51 3.43
CA LEU A 52 1.94 9.32 2.24
C LEU A 52 1.79 10.83 2.55
N VAL A 53 1.21 11.15 3.71
CA VAL A 53 0.95 12.54 4.17
C VAL A 53 1.69 12.86 5.47
N GLY A 54 2.93 12.36 5.57
CA GLY A 54 3.74 12.45 6.77
C GLY A 54 3.41 11.37 7.80
N CYS A 55 4.24 11.33 8.84
CA CYS A 55 4.13 10.45 9.98
C CYS A 55 3.72 11.27 11.21
N MET A 56 2.72 10.81 11.97
CA MET A 56 2.53 11.27 13.35
C MET A 56 3.19 10.25 14.26
N ASP A 57 2.44 9.52 15.07
CA ASP A 57 3.07 8.49 15.91
C ASP A 57 3.74 7.40 15.06
N PRO A 58 4.94 6.93 15.48
CA PRO A 58 5.71 7.34 16.67
C PRO A 58 6.74 8.46 16.44
N HIS A 59 6.96 8.91 15.20
CA HIS A 59 8.13 9.73 14.84
C HIS A 59 7.85 11.22 14.63
N TRP A 60 6.59 11.61 14.47
CA TRP A 60 6.12 12.98 14.29
C TRP A 60 6.86 13.75 13.18
N ASP A 61 7.04 13.10 12.04
CA ASP A 61 7.75 13.64 10.89
C ASP A 61 6.79 14.07 9.76
N PRO A 62 6.52 15.38 9.58
CA PRO A 62 5.70 15.88 8.48
C PRO A 62 6.38 15.78 7.10
N SER A 63 7.70 15.57 7.07
CA SER A 63 8.49 15.39 5.86
C SER A 63 8.54 13.93 5.38
N ALA A 64 8.08 12.98 6.19
CA ALA A 64 8.00 11.57 5.81
C ALA A 64 7.15 11.39 4.54
N ARG A 65 7.58 10.44 3.71
CA ARG A 65 6.93 10.12 2.43
C ARG A 65 6.69 8.63 2.33
N ALA A 66 5.75 8.25 1.47
CA ALA A 66 5.51 6.85 1.17
C ALA A 66 6.73 6.23 0.46
N SER A 67 6.93 4.93 0.67
CA SER A 67 8.01 4.19 0.00
C SER A 67 7.62 2.74 -0.25
N PHE A 68 8.23 2.13 -1.25
CA PHE A 68 8.24 0.67 -1.43
C PHE A 68 9.69 0.21 -1.41
N ILE A 69 10.02 -0.75 -0.56
CA ILE A 69 11.38 -1.24 -0.33
C ILE A 69 11.42 -2.74 -0.60
N GLY A 70 12.44 -3.22 -1.29
CA GLY A 70 12.62 -4.65 -1.61
C GLY A 70 12.04 -5.10 -2.95
N MET A 71 11.76 -4.18 -3.87
CA MET A 71 11.18 -4.50 -5.19
C MET A 71 12.01 -5.53 -5.97
N HIS A 72 11.31 -6.51 -6.55
CA HIS A 72 11.86 -7.55 -7.41
C HIS A 72 11.02 -7.67 -8.70
N PRO A 73 11.58 -8.04 -9.86
CA PRO A 73 10.83 -8.15 -11.11
C PRO A 73 9.65 -9.15 -11.10
N SER A 74 9.62 -10.08 -10.14
CA SER A 74 8.48 -11.00 -9.97
C SER A 74 7.29 -10.37 -9.25
N HIS A 75 7.45 -9.20 -8.62
CA HIS A 75 6.36 -8.53 -7.92
C HIS A 75 5.33 -7.99 -8.91
N THR A 76 4.07 -8.24 -8.59
CA THR A 76 2.89 -7.82 -9.36
C THR A 76 2.10 -6.76 -8.60
N LEU A 77 1.07 -6.15 -9.22
CA LEU A 77 0.18 -5.22 -8.51
C LEU A 77 -0.41 -5.83 -7.22
N GLY A 78 -0.73 -7.13 -7.22
CA GLY A 78 -1.13 -7.85 -6.01
C GLY A 78 -0.11 -7.81 -4.87
N HIS A 79 1.19 -7.82 -5.17
CA HIS A 79 2.24 -7.71 -4.15
C HIS A 79 2.28 -6.30 -3.54
N PHE A 80 2.23 -5.26 -4.38
CA PHE A 80 2.21 -3.87 -3.92
C PHE A 80 0.94 -3.54 -3.14
N TYR A 81 -0.21 -4.05 -3.60
CA TYR A 81 -1.49 -3.90 -2.91
C TYR A 81 -1.47 -4.59 -1.55
N ARG A 82 -1.00 -5.86 -1.48
CA ARG A 82 -0.86 -6.58 -0.21
C ARG A 82 0.09 -5.88 0.75
N ALA A 83 1.28 -5.49 0.29
CA ALA A 83 2.27 -4.80 1.10
C ALA A 83 1.73 -3.49 1.69
N GLY A 84 0.81 -2.82 0.99
CA GLY A 84 0.14 -1.62 1.48
C GLY A 84 -0.97 -1.87 2.51
N LEU A 85 -1.48 -3.11 2.59
CA LEU A 85 -2.49 -3.54 3.57
C LEU A 85 -1.88 -4.13 4.84
N GLU A 86 -0.66 -4.69 4.76
CA GLU A 86 0.13 -5.17 5.90
C GLU A 86 0.59 -4.01 6.81
#